data_AF-A0A6J8BMA7-F1
#
_entry.id   AF-A0A6J8BMA7-F1
#
_cell.length_a   1.000
_cell.length_b   1.000
_cell.length_c   1.000
_cell.angle_alpha   90.00
_cell.angle_beta   90.00
_cell.angle_gamma   90.00
#
_symmetry.space_group_name_H-M   'P 1'
#
loop_
_entity.id
_entity.type
_entity.pdbx_description
1 polymer ?
#
loop_
_entity_poly.entity_id
_entity_poly.type
_entity_poly.pdbx_seq_one_letter_code
_entity_poly.pdbx_strand_id
1 'polypeptide(L)'
;MKQQGQYMKWEVARPRKISWHEMWRMDGQKISFLLRSVYDVLPTPTNLTMWKLIEDPSCKLCSKPANLEHILSSCRTALKDGRYTWRHDQVLREIAAVLDKQRRKKTKIEKGPKFINFIKGGGDTAKPVAFWQQQMTGRCKPTLGERPPSQERF
;
A
#
# COMPACT_ATOMS: atom_id res chain seq x y z
N MET A 1 24.58 6.25 -24.28
CA MET A 1 23.84 5.35 -25.20
C MET A 1 23.46 6.17 -26.43
N LYS A 2 23.56 5.61 -27.65
CA LYS A 2 23.00 6.28 -28.84
C LYS A 2 21.47 6.29 -28.67
N GLN A 3 20.83 7.47 -28.66
CA GLN A 3 19.38 7.62 -28.46
C GLN A 3 18.58 7.44 -29.77
N GLN A 4 19.18 7.84 -30.90
CA GLN A 4 18.54 7.75 -32.21
C GLN A 4 18.40 6.29 -32.67
N GLY A 5 17.22 5.92 -33.16
CA GLY A 5 16.94 4.59 -33.69
C GLY A 5 16.90 3.48 -32.63
N GLN A 6 16.73 3.81 -31.34
CA GLN A 6 16.52 2.80 -30.28
C GLN A 6 15.09 2.26 -30.26
N TYR A 7 14.10 3.09 -30.60
CA TYR A 7 12.73 2.62 -30.78
C TYR A 7 12.70 1.49 -31.81
N MET A 8 13.46 1.65 -32.90
CA MET A 8 14.28 0.67 -33.66
C MET A 8 14.39 -0.81 -33.24
N LYS A 9 14.68 -1.04 -31.97
CA LYS A 9 15.28 -2.29 -31.48
C LYS A 9 14.28 -3.06 -30.64
N TRP A 10 13.31 -3.63 -31.32
CA TRP A 10 12.23 -4.42 -30.73
C TRP A 10 12.73 -5.76 -30.13
N GLU A 11 13.88 -6.26 -30.58
CA GLU A 11 14.43 -7.57 -30.16
C GLU A 11 14.89 -7.63 -28.70
N VAL A 12 15.31 -6.49 -28.13
CA VAL A 12 15.83 -6.41 -26.75
C VAL A 12 14.77 -5.87 -25.77
N ALA A 13 13.70 -5.26 -26.29
CA ALA A 13 12.66 -4.67 -25.47
C ALA A 13 11.74 -5.74 -24.89
N ARG A 14 11.79 -5.96 -23.57
CA ARG A 14 10.77 -6.78 -22.91
C ARG A 14 9.41 -6.10 -23.09
N PRO A 15 8.40 -6.78 -23.67
CA PRO A 15 7.09 -6.19 -23.86
C PRO A 15 6.47 -5.90 -22.49
N ARG A 16 6.23 -4.62 -22.21
CA ARG A 16 5.51 -4.21 -21.01
C ARG A 16 4.02 -4.20 -21.32
N LYS A 17 3.28 -5.16 -20.77
CA LYS A 17 1.83 -5.22 -20.92
C LYS A 17 1.21 -4.24 -19.94
N ILE A 18 0.71 -3.11 -20.45
CA ILE A 18 -0.13 -2.18 -19.68
C ILE A 18 -1.55 -2.36 -20.20
N SER A 19 -2.46 -2.84 -19.36
CA SER A 19 -3.86 -2.97 -19.75
C SER A 19 -4.51 -1.57 -19.83
N TRP A 20 -5.51 -1.42 -20.70
CA TRP A 20 -6.26 -0.17 -20.84
C TRP A 20 -6.83 0.30 -19.49
N HIS A 21 -7.39 -0.65 -18.74
CA HIS A 21 -7.95 -0.40 -17.42
C HIS A 21 -6.89 0.03 -16.39
N GLU A 22 -5.70 -0.56 -16.43
CA GLU A 22 -4.59 -0.15 -15.56
C GLU A 22 -4.12 1.27 -15.92
N MET A 23 -4.04 1.58 -17.22
CA MET A 23 -3.68 2.92 -17.68
C MET A 23 -4.63 3.99 -17.13
N TRP A 24 -5.95 3.78 -17.19
CA TRP A 24 -6.93 4.74 -16.63
C TRP A 24 -6.91 4.84 -15.10
N ARG A 25 -6.46 3.80 -14.39
CA ARG A 25 -6.29 3.83 -12.93
C ARG A 25 -5.00 4.51 -12.49
N MET A 26 -4.04 4.67 -13.40
CA MET A 26 -2.78 5.33 -13.09
C MET A 26 -2.96 6.85 -13.06
N ASP A 27 -2.24 7.47 -12.14
CA ASP A 27 -2.11 8.92 -12.12
C ASP A 27 -1.38 9.40 -13.40
N GLY A 28 -1.81 10.54 -13.95
CA GLY A 28 -1.28 11.12 -15.18
C GLY A 28 0.23 11.35 -15.12
N GLN A 29 0.76 11.70 -13.94
CA GLN A 29 2.20 11.85 -13.73
C GLN A 29 2.96 10.53 -13.91
N LYS A 30 2.39 9.41 -13.48
CA LYS A 30 3.01 8.08 -13.63
C LYS A 30 3.04 7.66 -15.08
N ILE A 31 1.98 7.92 -15.84
CA ILE A 31 1.92 7.65 -17.28
C ILE A 31 2.96 8.50 -18.01
N SER A 32 3.01 9.80 -17.71
CA SER A 32 3.98 10.72 -18.30
C SER A 32 5.43 10.28 -18.02
N PHE A 33 5.72 9.93 -16.76
CA PHE A 33 7.02 9.38 -16.37
C PHE A 33 7.36 8.10 -17.13
N LEU A 34 6.43 7.15 -17.20
CA LEU A 34 6.62 5.89 -17.91
C LEU A 34 6.95 6.12 -19.38
N LEU A 35 6.14 6.91 -20.07
CA LEU A 35 6.34 7.21 -21.48
C LEU A 35 7.71 7.85 -21.72
N ARG A 36 8.03 8.89 -20.94
CA ARG A 36 9.31 9.59 -21.04
C ARG A 36 10.50 8.67 -20.71
N SER A 37 10.33 7.68 -19.83
CA SER A 37 11.40 6.74 -19.47
C SER A 37 11.71 5.74 -20.56
N VAL A 38 10.70 5.34 -21.34
CA VAL A 38 10.89 4.46 -22.50
C VAL A 38 11.66 5.16 -23.60
N TYR A 39 11.38 6.45 -23.82
CA TYR A 39 12.02 7.26 -24.86
C TYR A 39 13.27 8.01 -24.39
N ASP A 40 13.72 7.80 -23.16
CA ASP A 40 14.87 8.51 -22.55
C ASP A 40 14.77 10.06 -22.67
N VAL A 41 13.57 10.61 -22.49
CA VAL A 41 13.29 12.06 -22.52
C VAL A 41 13.12 12.63 -21.11
N LEU A 42 13.54 11.89 -20.08
CA LEU A 42 13.53 12.43 -18.72
C LEU A 42 14.56 13.55 -18.57
N PRO A 43 14.31 14.53 -17.68
CA PRO A 43 15.30 15.55 -17.33
C PRO A 43 16.42 14.94 -16.46
N THR A 44 17.24 14.08 -17.06
CA THR A 44 18.48 13.57 -16.47
C THR A 44 19.60 14.57 -16.72
N PRO A 45 20.64 14.68 -15.86
CA PRO A 45 21.74 15.62 -16.08
C PRO A 45 22.39 15.48 -17.46
N THR A 46 22.53 14.24 -17.96
CA THR A 46 23.02 14.01 -19.32
C THR A 46 22.09 14.57 -20.40
N ASN A 47 20.77 14.40 -20.27
CA ASN A 47 19.80 14.98 -21.20
C ASN A 47 19.73 16.51 -21.09
N LEU A 48 19.86 17.05 -19.88
CA LEU A 48 19.89 18.50 -19.63
C LEU A 48 21.13 19.15 -20.26
N THR A 49 22.29 18.47 -20.23
CA THR A 49 23.49 18.91 -20.96
C THR A 49 23.30 18.86 -22.47
N MET A 50 22.64 17.83 -23.01
CA MET A 50 22.29 17.79 -24.44
C MET A 50 21.33 18.91 -24.85
N TRP A 51 20.39 19.28 -23.97
CA TRP A 51 19.50 20.41 -24.19
C TRP A 51 20.17 21.77 -23.93
N LYS A 52 21.45 21.80 -23.56
CA LYS A 52 22.23 23.01 -23.24
C LYS A 52 21.64 23.82 -22.08
N LEU A 53 20.93 23.16 -21.15
CA LEU A 53 20.42 23.80 -19.93
C LEU A 53 21.43 23.76 -18.79
N ILE A 54 22.34 22.78 -18.79
CA ILE A 54 23.34 22.54 -17.73
C ILE A 54 24.66 22.15 -18.39
N GLU A 55 25.79 22.64 -17.87
CA GLU A 55 27.12 22.31 -18.40
C GLU A 55 27.64 20.96 -17.86
N ASP A 56 27.37 20.66 -16.59
CA ASP A 56 27.85 19.43 -15.92
C ASP A 56 26.86 18.25 -16.00
N PRO A 57 27.20 17.14 -16.68
CA PRO A 57 26.35 15.96 -16.78
C PRO A 57 26.46 15.01 -15.57
N SER A 58 27.05 15.47 -14.46
CA SER A 58 27.47 14.63 -13.34
C SER A 58 26.33 14.33 -12.35
N CYS A 59 26.37 13.14 -11.76
CA CYS A 59 25.46 12.73 -10.69
C CYS A 59 25.87 13.41 -9.37
N LYS A 60 24.92 14.05 -8.69
CA LYS A 60 25.14 14.69 -7.39
C LYS A 60 25.65 13.74 -6.28
N LEU A 61 25.45 12.42 -6.43
CA LEU A 61 25.80 11.43 -5.41
C LEU A 61 27.13 10.70 -5.66
N CYS A 62 27.57 10.60 -6.91
CA CYS A 62 28.74 9.79 -7.26
C CYS A 62 29.64 10.40 -8.34
N SER A 63 29.32 11.62 -8.78
CA SER A 63 30.06 12.41 -9.78
C SER A 63 30.29 11.73 -11.14
N LYS A 64 29.61 10.61 -11.41
CA LYS A 64 29.61 9.92 -12.71
C LYS A 64 28.58 10.53 -13.66
N PRO A 65 28.71 10.38 -14.99
CA PRO A 65 27.69 10.82 -15.92
C PRO A 65 26.34 10.18 -15.59
N ALA A 66 25.35 11.02 -15.30
CA ALA A 66 24.04 10.60 -14.84
C ALA A 66 23.08 10.37 -16.02
N ASN A 67 23.23 9.21 -16.66
CA ASN A 67 22.26 8.73 -17.64
C ASN A 67 21.00 8.17 -16.92
N LEU A 68 19.95 7.84 -17.70
CA LEU A 68 18.71 7.32 -17.13
C LEU A 68 18.91 6.00 -16.36
N GLU A 69 19.69 5.08 -16.90
CA GLU A 69 20.03 3.81 -16.23
C GLU A 69 20.77 4.03 -14.91
N HIS A 70 21.65 5.02 -14.87
CA HIS A 70 22.40 5.42 -13.69
C HIS A 70 21.48 5.89 -12.58
N ILE A 71 20.55 6.79 -12.90
CA ILE A 71 19.62 7.32 -11.91
C ILE A 71 18.67 6.23 -11.43
N LEU A 72 18.13 5.42 -12.35
CA LEU A 72 17.08 4.45 -12.03
C LEU A 72 17.60 3.15 -11.39
N SER A 73 18.80 2.67 -11.73
CA SER A 73 19.26 1.34 -11.28
C SER A 73 20.75 1.24 -10.92
N SER A 74 21.66 1.97 -11.58
CA SER A 74 23.11 1.70 -11.49
C SER A 74 23.92 2.71 -10.67
N CYS A 75 23.28 3.62 -9.91
CA CYS A 75 24.00 4.53 -9.04
C CYS A 75 24.59 3.78 -7.83
N ARG A 76 25.93 3.70 -7.77
CA ARG A 76 26.66 2.96 -6.72
C ARG A 76 26.39 3.51 -5.32
N THR A 77 26.33 4.83 -5.16
CA THR A 77 26.05 5.46 -3.86
C THR A 77 24.60 5.20 -3.44
N ALA A 78 23.64 5.39 -4.36
CA ALA A 78 22.22 5.12 -4.05
C ALA A 78 21.95 3.65 -3.71
N LEU A 79 22.70 2.73 -4.34
CA LEU A 79 22.65 1.31 -4.04
C LEU A 79 23.19 1.01 -2.64
N LYS A 80 24.34 1.57 -2.27
CA LYS A 80 24.92 1.41 -0.91
C LYS A 80 24.02 1.98 0.17
N ASP A 81 23.37 3.12 -0.11
CA ASP A 81 22.44 3.78 0.81
C ASP A 81 21.09 3.04 0.93
N GLY A 82 20.82 2.01 0.11
CA GLY A 82 19.54 1.28 0.12
C GLY A 82 18.35 2.11 -0.39
N ARG A 83 18.58 3.20 -1.14
CA ARG A 83 17.49 4.09 -1.58
C ARG A 83 16.47 3.42 -2.49
N TYR A 84 16.91 2.44 -3.29
CA TYR A 84 16.04 1.69 -4.20
C TYR A 84 15.06 0.77 -3.47
N THR A 85 15.48 0.19 -2.34
CA THR A 85 14.65 -0.74 -1.57
C THR A 85 13.81 -0.03 -0.52
N TRP A 86 14.17 1.20 -0.12
CA TRP A 86 13.52 1.92 0.99
C TRP A 86 11.98 1.90 0.95
N ARG A 87 11.36 2.17 -0.20
CA ARG A 87 9.88 2.13 -0.32
C ARG A 87 9.31 0.73 -0.11
N HIS A 88 9.99 -0.30 -0.63
CA HIS A 88 9.60 -1.69 -0.45
C HIS A 88 9.81 -2.12 1.01
N ASP A 89 10.97 -1.80 1.58
CA ASP A 89 11.32 -2.10 2.97
C ASP A 89 10.35 -1.42 3.95
N GLN A 90 9.86 -0.22 3.63
CA GLN A 90 8.85 0.46 4.42
C GLN A 90 7.52 -0.32 4.44
N VAL A 91 7.06 -0.78 3.27
CA VAL A 91 5.84 -1.60 3.18
C VAL A 91 6.02 -2.94 3.90
N LEU A 92 7.17 -3.59 3.72
CA LEU A 92 7.49 -4.84 4.41
C LEU A 92 7.54 -4.66 5.93
N ARG A 93 8.04 -3.52 6.41
CA ARG A 93 8.08 -3.20 7.84
C ARG A 93 6.68 -3.10 8.43
N GLU A 94 5.74 -2.45 7.74
CA GLU A 94 4.35 -2.37 8.19
C GLU A 94 3.67 -3.75 8.23
N ILE A 95 3.89 -4.56 7.18
CA ILE A 95 3.36 -5.94 7.13
C ILE A 95 3.94 -6.77 8.28
N ALA A 96 5.25 -6.68 8.51
CA ALA A 96 5.91 -7.38 9.60
C ALA A 96 5.36 -6.96 10.96
N ALA A 97 5.13 -5.65 11.19
CA ALA A 97 4.54 -5.14 12.43
C ALA A 97 3.13 -5.71 12.69
N VAL A 98 2.29 -5.81 11.65
CA VAL A 98 0.97 -6.42 11.76
C VAL A 98 1.09 -7.90 12.11
N LEU A 99 1.95 -8.64 11.41
CA LEU A 99 2.17 -10.07 11.67
C LEU A 99 2.70 -10.33 13.08
N ASP A 100 3.66 -9.55 13.55
CA ASP A 100 4.20 -9.66 14.91
C ASP A 100 3.14 -9.37 15.97
N LYS A 101 2.26 -8.39 15.72
CA LYS A 101 1.11 -8.12 16.59
C LYS A 101 0.17 -9.32 16.66
N GLN A 102 -0.11 -9.98 15.54
CA GLN A 102 -0.94 -11.20 15.55
C GLN A 102 -0.22 -12.38 16.21
N ARG A 103 1.08 -12.55 15.99
CA ARG A 103 1.88 -13.61 16.63
C ARG A 103 1.92 -13.45 18.15
N ARG A 104 2.02 -12.21 18.65
CA ARG A 104 2.03 -11.88 20.08
C ARG A 104 0.65 -11.99 20.73
N LYS A 105 -0.43 -11.86 19.96
CA LYS A 105 -1.75 -12.32 20.39
C LYS A 105 -1.71 -13.84 20.44
N LYS A 106 -1.17 -14.38 21.54
CA LYS A 106 -1.36 -15.79 21.89
C LYS A 106 -2.84 -16.09 21.66
N THR A 107 -3.13 -17.02 20.76
CA THR A 107 -4.42 -17.69 20.70
C THR A 107 -4.76 -18.00 22.16
N LYS A 108 -5.87 -17.49 22.69
CA LYS A 108 -6.46 -18.10 23.88
C LYS A 108 -6.78 -19.52 23.43
N ILE A 109 -5.81 -20.43 23.55
CA ILE A 109 -6.09 -21.85 23.64
C ILE A 109 -7.00 -21.90 24.86
N GLU A 110 -8.30 -22.12 24.64
CA GLU A 110 -9.25 -22.30 25.72
C GLU A 110 -8.62 -23.32 26.67
N LYS A 111 -8.31 -22.90 27.89
CA LYS A 111 -7.60 -23.74 28.84
C LYS A 111 -8.50 -24.94 29.15
N GLY A 112 -8.09 -26.10 28.67
CA GLY A 112 -8.66 -27.40 29.01
C GLY A 112 -9.96 -27.76 28.28
N PRO A 113 -10.26 -29.07 28.16
CA PRO A 113 -11.54 -29.52 27.65
C PRO A 113 -12.67 -28.97 28.54
N LYS A 114 -13.66 -28.31 27.93
CA LYS A 114 -14.91 -27.93 28.62
C LYS A 114 -15.64 -29.22 28.98
N PHE A 115 -15.55 -29.65 30.23
CA PHE A 115 -16.26 -30.82 30.71
C PHE A 115 -17.76 -30.52 30.71
N ILE A 116 -18.51 -31.19 29.85
CA ILE A 116 -19.97 -31.11 29.83
C ILE A 116 -20.46 -31.84 31.08
N ASN A 117 -21.23 -31.15 31.93
CA ASN A 117 -21.80 -31.77 33.13
C ASN A 117 -22.95 -32.69 32.70
N PHE A 118 -22.75 -34.01 32.81
CA PHE A 118 -23.82 -34.97 32.57
C PHE A 118 -24.78 -34.97 33.76
N ILE A 119 -26.04 -34.59 33.51
CA ILE A 119 -27.10 -34.70 34.49
C ILE A 119 -27.50 -36.17 34.56
N LYS A 120 -27.49 -36.76 35.75
CA LYS A 120 -27.93 -38.14 35.98
C LYS A 120 -29.43 -38.22 35.66
N GLY A 121 -29.85 -39.23 34.89
CA GLY A 121 -31.25 -39.41 34.52
C GLY A 121 -32.16 -39.38 35.75
N GLY A 122 -33.10 -38.42 35.76
CA GLY A 122 -34.06 -38.21 36.85
C GLY A 122 -33.81 -37.00 37.77
N GLY A 123 -32.82 -36.14 37.50
CA GLY A 123 -32.61 -34.90 38.26
C GLY A 123 -33.43 -33.73 37.69
N ASP A 124 -34.38 -33.21 38.46
CA ASP A 124 -35.21 -32.07 38.08
C ASP A 124 -34.36 -30.81 37.84
N THR A 125 -34.61 -30.13 36.71
CA THR A 125 -34.09 -28.79 36.46
C THR A 125 -34.81 -27.82 37.38
N ALA A 126 -34.17 -27.44 38.49
CA ALA A 126 -34.60 -26.28 39.26
C ALA A 126 -34.56 -25.06 38.32
N LYS A 127 -35.75 -24.59 37.91
CA LYS A 127 -35.92 -23.41 37.07
C LYS A 127 -35.18 -22.23 37.72
N PRO A 128 -34.40 -21.43 36.96
CA PRO A 128 -33.91 -20.17 37.51
C PRO A 128 -35.14 -19.30 37.84
N VAL A 129 -35.33 -19.00 39.12
CA VAL A 129 -36.30 -17.99 39.54
C VAL A 129 -35.80 -16.65 38.99
N ALA A 130 -36.52 -16.11 38.02
CA ALA A 130 -36.29 -14.76 37.51
C ALA A 130 -36.62 -13.77 38.64
N PHE A 131 -35.60 -13.38 39.40
CA PHE A 131 -35.67 -12.29 40.35
C PHE A 131 -35.52 -10.98 39.56
N TRP A 132 -36.65 -10.45 39.08
CA TRP A 132 -36.72 -9.09 38.56
C TRP A 132 -36.68 -8.13 39.74
N GLN A 133 -35.48 -7.63 40.06
CA GLN A 133 -35.36 -6.47 40.94
C GLN A 133 -35.51 -5.22 40.07
N GLN A 134 -36.73 -4.70 40.04
CA GLN A 134 -37.01 -3.38 39.48
C GLN A 134 -36.67 -2.32 40.54
N GLN A 135 -35.62 -1.54 40.29
CA GLN A 135 -35.52 -0.21 40.89
C GLN A 135 -35.25 0.85 39.83
N MET A 136 -36.19 1.77 39.80
CA MET A 136 -36.25 3.01 39.05
C MET A 136 -35.03 3.89 39.37
N THR A 137 -34.33 4.37 38.35
CA THR A 137 -33.89 5.78 38.17
C THR A 137 -32.99 5.86 36.94
N GLY A 138 -33.26 6.80 36.03
CA GLY A 138 -32.31 7.18 34.98
C GLY A 138 -32.88 7.17 33.56
N ARG A 139 -33.64 8.22 33.24
CA ARG A 139 -34.10 8.55 31.89
C ARG A 139 -32.91 8.84 30.96
N CYS A 140 -32.63 7.97 30.00
CA CYS A 140 -31.87 8.33 28.79
C CYS A 140 -32.67 7.89 27.55
N LYS A 141 -33.27 8.86 26.85
CA LYS A 141 -33.94 8.65 25.56
C LYS A 141 -32.89 8.31 24.48
N PRO A 142 -33.11 7.31 23.62
CA PRO A 142 -32.35 7.18 22.38
C PRO A 142 -32.93 8.15 21.34
N THR A 143 -32.11 9.07 20.85
CA THR A 143 -32.40 9.87 19.64
C THR A 143 -32.21 8.98 18.43
N LEU A 144 -33.31 8.49 17.85
CA LEU A 144 -33.32 7.91 16.51
C LEU A 144 -33.45 9.06 15.50
N GLY A 145 -32.44 9.19 14.65
CA GLY A 145 -32.37 10.20 13.60
C GLY A 145 -33.48 10.03 12.57
N GLU A 146 -34.17 11.12 12.30
CA GLU A 146 -35.10 11.25 11.18
C GLU A 146 -34.32 11.52 9.89
N ARG A 147 -34.75 10.83 8.82
CA ARG A 147 -34.27 10.96 7.45
C ARG A 147 -34.86 12.25 6.84
N PRO A 148 -34.08 13.15 6.22
CA PRO A 148 -34.63 14.38 5.66
C PRO A 148 -35.48 14.12 4.40
N PRO A 149 -36.58 14.86 4.18
CA PRO A 149 -37.39 14.77 2.98
C PRO A 149 -36.71 15.46 1.79
N SER A 150 -36.83 14.82 0.63
CA SER A 150 -36.52 15.37 -0.69
C SER A 150 -37.32 16.64 -0.97
N GLN A 151 -36.62 17.77 -1.17
CA GLN A 151 -37.21 18.97 -1.76
C GLN A 151 -36.60 19.24 -3.14
N GLU A 152 -37.53 19.52 -4.05
CA GLU A 152 -37.39 19.81 -5.47
C GLU A 152 -36.52 21.04 -5.71
N ARG A 153 -35.77 21.02 -6.81
CA ARG A 153 -34.89 22.09 -7.25
C ARG A 153 -35.48 22.70 -8.52
N PHE A 154 -35.95 23.94 -8.42
CA PHE A 154 -35.86 24.92 -9.51
C PHE A 154 -34.40 25.37 -9.63
#